data_AF-A0A7C5JG51-F1
#
_entry.id   AF-A0A7C5JG51-F1
#
_cell.length_a   1.000
_cell.length_b   1.000
_cell.length_c   1.000
_cell.angle_alpha   90.00
_cell.angle_beta   90.00
_cell.angle_gamma   90.00
#
_symmetry.space_group_name_H-M   'P 1'
#
loop_
_entity.id
_entity.type
_entity.pdbx_description
1 polymer ?
#
loop_
_entity_poly.entity_id
_entity_poly.type
_entity_poly.pdbx_seq_one_letter_code
_entity_poly.pdbx_strand_id
1 'polypeptide(L)'
;MDNKKAFGLWSAVFLGIGSMVGAGIFVLLGEAGAIAGNLVWLSFILGGIIALLSGYSLAKLALAYPSRGGIVEYLVQCYGEGVFSGSVSILFYLSAMVAIAMVSKTFGVYASMMFGFDSVFYSNVFAITILLFFVFINLAGSSIIAKSENIIVIIKLSLIILFTIVVSFYIKPELLSLKDAPPVLNIFSSIALTFFAFEGFRVITNTVEDMDNPKVNMLKAMIIAISFVTILYIAVTFAVFGNLSLDEIIKAQDYALAQAAQPVFGSTGFTLMAIAALISTASSINANLYAITNVTYTMAKNGELPTIYQRHVWHSSEGLIVS
;
A
#
# COMPACT_ATOMS: atom_id res chain seq x y z
N MET A 1 4.35 33.32 -13.44
CA MET A 1 4.87 32.39 -12.42
C MET A 1 4.73 30.99 -12.97
N ASP A 2 5.84 30.27 -13.09
CA ASP A 2 5.97 28.99 -13.83
C ASP A 2 4.90 27.97 -13.46
N ASN A 3 3.98 27.71 -14.38
CA ASN A 3 2.93 26.69 -14.22
C ASN A 3 3.49 25.30 -14.54
N LYS A 4 4.62 24.92 -13.90
CA LYS A 4 5.14 23.56 -13.98
C LYS A 4 4.20 22.66 -13.17
N LYS A 5 3.41 21.88 -13.88
CA LYS A 5 2.64 20.75 -13.31
C LYS A 5 3.57 19.89 -12.47
N ALA A 6 3.12 19.53 -11.26
CA ALA A 6 3.94 18.83 -10.28
C ALA A 6 4.12 17.33 -10.61
N PHE A 7 3.18 16.74 -11.35
CA PHE A 7 3.20 15.31 -11.67
C PHE A 7 3.28 15.04 -13.18
N GLY A 8 4.42 14.54 -13.65
CA GLY A 8 4.51 13.88 -14.96
C GLY A 8 4.06 12.42 -14.90
N LEU A 9 4.06 11.73 -16.05
CA LEU A 9 3.70 10.31 -16.14
C LEU A 9 4.46 9.45 -15.13
N TRP A 10 5.79 9.54 -15.11
CA TRP A 10 6.63 8.71 -14.25
C TRP A 10 6.48 9.06 -12.77
N SER A 11 6.31 10.33 -12.42
CA SER A 11 6.03 10.72 -11.04
C SER A 11 4.73 10.09 -10.54
N ALA A 12 3.68 10.06 -11.37
CA ALA A 12 2.42 9.42 -11.04
C ALA A 12 2.54 7.88 -10.95
N VAL A 13 3.31 7.26 -11.86
CA VAL A 13 3.62 5.82 -11.82
C VAL A 13 4.34 5.47 -10.52
N PHE A 14 5.41 6.18 -10.16
CA PHE A 14 6.16 5.93 -8.92
C PHE A 14 5.31 6.16 -7.68
N LEU A 15 4.44 7.18 -7.68
CA LEU A 15 3.50 7.40 -6.58
C LEU A 15 2.56 6.20 -6.39
N GLY A 16 1.97 5.69 -7.47
CA GLY A 16 1.08 4.52 -7.41
C GLY A 16 1.81 3.24 -6.98
N ILE A 17 2.99 2.97 -7.55
CA ILE A 17 3.81 1.81 -7.16
C ILE A 17 4.23 1.92 -5.69
N GLY A 18 4.70 3.10 -5.27
CA GLY A 18 5.13 3.36 -3.90
C GLY A 18 4.03 3.12 -2.87
N SER A 19 2.81 3.51 -3.20
CA SER A 19 1.63 3.30 -2.37
C SER A 19 1.23 1.83 -2.28
N MET A 20 1.24 1.08 -3.41
CA MET A 20 0.93 -0.36 -3.41
C MET A 20 1.97 -1.19 -2.66
N VAL A 21 3.27 -0.99 -2.95
CA VAL A 21 4.39 -1.80 -2.44
C VAL A 21 4.73 -1.47 -0.97
N GLY A 22 4.00 -0.55 -0.33
CA GLY A 22 4.14 -0.13 1.07
C GLY A 22 4.14 -1.27 2.09
N ALA A 23 2.96 -1.63 2.62
CA ALA A 23 2.79 -2.80 3.47
C ALA A 23 2.31 -4.04 2.72
N GLY A 24 1.66 -3.85 1.56
CA GLY A 24 0.87 -4.90 0.91
C GLY A 24 1.66 -6.20 0.73
N ILE A 25 2.79 -6.13 0.03
CA ILE A 25 3.59 -7.33 -0.25
C ILE A 25 4.34 -7.88 0.98
N PHE A 26 4.67 -7.04 1.96
CA PHE A 26 5.48 -7.44 3.11
C PHE A 26 4.73 -8.27 4.14
N VAL A 27 3.39 -8.15 4.21
CA VAL A 27 2.52 -8.94 5.10
C VAL A 27 1.59 -9.85 4.33
N LEU A 28 0.85 -9.28 3.36
CA LEU A 28 -0.28 -9.98 2.76
C LEU A 28 0.16 -11.15 1.90
N LEU A 29 1.44 -11.20 1.50
CA LEU A 29 2.00 -12.37 0.84
C LEU A 29 1.96 -13.62 1.74
N GLY A 30 2.39 -13.49 3.00
CA GLY A 30 2.39 -14.61 3.95
C GLY A 30 0.98 -14.99 4.37
N GLU A 31 0.11 -14.02 4.64
CA GLU A 31 -1.29 -14.26 5.00
C GLU A 31 -2.10 -14.89 3.86
N ALA A 32 -2.02 -14.34 2.65
CA ALA A 32 -2.66 -14.94 1.47
C ALA A 32 -2.05 -16.30 1.14
N GLY A 33 -0.75 -16.45 1.41
CA GLY A 33 0.00 -17.70 1.33
C GLY A 33 -0.51 -18.79 2.26
N ALA A 34 -0.83 -18.44 3.50
CA ALA A 34 -1.41 -19.38 4.47
C ALA A 34 -2.78 -19.91 4.02
N ILE A 35 -3.52 -19.13 3.21
CA ILE A 35 -4.84 -19.50 2.70
C ILE A 35 -4.73 -20.32 1.40
N ALA A 36 -3.97 -19.84 0.41
CA ALA A 36 -3.94 -20.40 -0.94
C ALA A 36 -2.70 -21.25 -1.24
N GLY A 37 -1.72 -21.30 -0.32
CA GLY A 37 -0.46 -22.01 -0.49
C GLY A 37 0.25 -21.63 -1.79
N ASN A 38 0.77 -22.63 -2.49
CA ASN A 38 1.47 -22.46 -3.76
C ASN A 38 0.58 -21.92 -4.91
N LEU A 39 -0.73 -21.79 -4.71
CA LEU A 39 -1.64 -21.17 -5.66
C LEU A 39 -1.80 -19.66 -5.44
N VAL A 40 -1.15 -19.05 -4.45
CA VAL A 40 -1.32 -17.63 -4.12
C VAL A 40 -0.93 -16.68 -5.26
N TRP A 41 -0.02 -17.07 -6.15
CA TRP A 41 0.33 -16.27 -7.33
C TRP A 41 -0.89 -16.04 -8.25
N LEU A 42 -1.82 -17.00 -8.34
CA LEU A 42 -3.09 -16.82 -9.06
C LEU A 42 -3.98 -15.77 -8.37
N SER A 43 -3.94 -15.71 -7.03
CA SER A 43 -4.65 -14.68 -6.27
C SER A 43 -4.10 -13.29 -6.59
N PHE A 44 -2.79 -13.14 -6.77
CA PHE A 44 -2.20 -11.87 -7.20
C PHE A 44 -2.53 -11.51 -8.65
N ILE A 45 -2.61 -12.49 -9.56
CA ILE A 45 -3.10 -12.25 -10.93
C ILE A 45 -4.54 -11.74 -10.91
N LEU A 46 -5.43 -12.44 -10.20
CA LEU A 46 -6.85 -12.07 -10.12
C LEU A 46 -7.02 -10.72 -9.42
N GLY A 47 -6.30 -10.48 -8.32
CA GLY A 47 -6.26 -9.18 -7.64
C GLY A 47 -5.78 -8.06 -8.57
N GLY A 48 -4.75 -8.30 -9.37
CA GLY A 48 -4.24 -7.35 -10.37
C GLY A 48 -5.24 -7.06 -11.49
N ILE A 49 -5.98 -8.07 -11.96
CA ILE A 49 -7.06 -7.89 -12.95
C ILE A 49 -8.19 -7.03 -12.37
N ILE A 50 -8.64 -7.33 -11.15
CA ILE A 50 -9.68 -6.54 -10.45
C ILE A 50 -9.18 -5.10 -10.26
N ALA A 51 -7.91 -4.92 -9.89
CA ALA A 51 -7.28 -3.62 -9.76
C ALA A 51 -7.24 -2.86 -11.10
N LEU A 52 -6.89 -3.52 -12.22
CA LEU A 52 -6.90 -2.88 -13.55
C LEU A 52 -8.30 -2.44 -13.97
N LEU A 53 -9.32 -3.27 -13.76
CA LEU A 53 -10.71 -2.93 -14.06
C LEU A 53 -11.18 -1.74 -13.21
N SER A 54 -10.88 -1.77 -11.91
CA SER A 54 -11.20 -0.69 -10.97
C SER A 54 -10.45 0.59 -11.32
N GLY A 55 -9.15 0.47 -11.61
CA GLY A 55 -8.26 1.56 -11.99
C GLY A 55 -8.69 2.23 -13.29
N TYR A 56 -9.16 1.47 -14.27
CA TYR A 56 -9.73 2.03 -15.50
C TYR A 56 -10.94 2.91 -15.21
N SER A 57 -11.90 2.42 -14.42
CA SER A 57 -13.09 3.15 -14.02
C SER A 57 -12.75 4.43 -13.25
N LEU A 58 -11.85 4.33 -12.26
CA LEU A 58 -11.39 5.48 -11.48
C LEU A 58 -10.61 6.49 -12.34
N ALA A 59 -9.80 6.04 -13.29
CA ALA A 59 -9.08 6.92 -14.21
C ALA A 59 -10.06 7.71 -15.10
N LYS A 60 -11.15 7.09 -15.56
CA LYS A 60 -12.20 7.79 -16.34
C LYS A 60 -12.94 8.82 -15.49
N LEU A 61 -13.28 8.48 -14.26
CA LEU A 61 -13.90 9.41 -13.31
C LEU A 61 -12.98 10.58 -12.98
N ALA A 62 -11.69 10.32 -12.74
CA ALA A 62 -10.70 11.38 -12.49
C ALA A 62 -10.59 12.38 -13.64
N LEU A 63 -10.73 11.92 -14.89
CA LEU A 63 -10.71 12.78 -16.07
C LEU A 63 -12.02 13.56 -16.27
N ALA A 64 -13.15 12.99 -15.86
CA ALA A 64 -14.46 13.63 -15.95
C ALA A 64 -14.66 14.67 -14.84
N TYR A 65 -14.16 14.37 -13.63
CA TYR A 65 -14.29 15.19 -12.43
C TYR A 65 -12.91 15.43 -11.79
N PRO A 66 -12.05 16.29 -12.39
CA PRO A 66 -10.71 16.51 -11.87
C PRO A 66 -10.75 17.12 -10.47
N SER A 67 -10.37 16.34 -9.46
CA SER A 67 -10.38 16.77 -8.06
C SER A 67 -9.34 16.01 -7.25
N ARG A 68 -8.64 16.73 -6.36
CA ARG A 68 -7.84 16.13 -5.29
C ARG A 68 -8.65 15.29 -4.29
N GLY A 69 -9.98 15.45 -4.25
CA GLY A 69 -10.90 14.67 -3.40
C GLY A 69 -11.07 13.21 -3.81
N GLY A 70 -10.68 12.84 -5.04
CA GLY A 70 -10.71 11.46 -5.53
C GLY A 70 -12.10 10.83 -5.43
N ILE A 71 -12.19 9.64 -4.82
CA ILE A 71 -13.42 8.84 -4.76
C ILE A 71 -14.59 9.61 -4.12
N VAL A 72 -14.33 10.42 -3.09
CA VAL A 72 -15.37 11.24 -2.42
C VAL A 72 -16.01 12.21 -3.41
N GLU A 73 -15.20 12.89 -4.22
CA GLU A 73 -15.70 13.78 -5.27
C GLU A 73 -16.56 13.01 -6.28
N TYR A 74 -16.07 11.85 -6.73
CA TYR A 74 -16.77 11.07 -7.75
C TYR A 74 -18.15 10.61 -7.27
N LEU A 75 -18.27 10.25 -5.98
CA LEU A 75 -19.53 9.86 -5.37
C LEU A 75 -20.51 11.03 -5.33
N VAL A 76 -20.06 12.21 -4.91
CA VAL A 76 -20.90 13.42 -4.85
C VAL A 76 -21.33 13.85 -6.26
N GLN A 77 -20.43 13.83 -7.24
CA GLN A 77 -20.75 14.20 -8.63
C GLN A 77 -21.76 13.23 -9.29
N CYS A 78 -21.67 11.94 -8.98
CA CYS A 78 -22.54 10.93 -9.58
C CYS A 78 -23.90 10.78 -8.87
N TYR A 79 -23.95 10.93 -7.54
CA TYR A 79 -25.14 10.65 -6.72
C TYR A 79 -25.74 11.87 -6.03
N GLY A 80 -25.11 13.04 -6.17
CA GLY A 80 -25.47 14.27 -5.45
C GLY A 80 -24.99 14.27 -4.00
N GLU A 81 -25.09 15.43 -3.37
CA GLU A 81 -24.90 15.57 -1.93
C GLU A 81 -26.07 14.92 -1.19
N GLY A 82 -25.79 13.98 -0.29
CA GLY A 82 -26.83 13.30 0.47
C GLY A 82 -26.34 12.13 1.30
N VAL A 83 -27.28 11.40 1.90
CA VAL A 83 -26.98 10.29 2.82
C VAL A 83 -26.19 9.19 2.12
N PHE A 84 -26.45 8.91 0.85
CA PHE A 84 -25.75 7.84 0.13
C PHE A 84 -24.27 8.18 -0.10
N SER A 85 -23.98 9.33 -0.72
CA SER A 85 -22.60 9.79 -0.96
C SER A 85 -21.84 9.95 0.36
N GLY A 86 -22.44 10.61 1.37
CA GLY A 86 -21.84 10.76 2.68
C GLY A 86 -21.57 9.43 3.40
N SER A 87 -22.51 8.48 3.37
CA SER A 87 -22.31 7.17 4.03
C SER A 87 -21.18 6.36 3.37
N VAL A 88 -21.11 6.35 2.04
CA VAL A 88 -20.05 5.65 1.31
C VAL A 88 -18.69 6.35 1.51
N SER A 89 -18.66 7.69 1.55
CA SER A 89 -17.46 8.46 1.91
C SER A 89 -16.96 8.14 3.31
N ILE A 90 -17.86 8.01 4.30
CA ILE A 90 -17.52 7.62 5.68
C ILE A 90 -16.98 6.18 5.71
N LEU A 91 -17.61 5.25 5.00
CA LEU A 91 -17.11 3.87 4.90
C LEU A 91 -15.70 3.84 4.29
N PHE A 92 -15.46 4.63 3.26
CA PHE A 92 -14.15 4.78 2.65
C PHE A 92 -13.13 5.37 3.63
N TYR A 93 -13.49 6.42 4.38
CA TYR A 93 -12.67 7.00 5.42
C TYR A 93 -12.28 5.97 6.50
N LEU A 94 -13.25 5.19 7.01
CA LEU A 94 -12.99 4.10 7.97
C LEU A 94 -12.08 3.02 7.39
N SER A 95 -12.27 2.64 6.11
CA SER A 95 -11.41 1.65 5.46
C SER A 95 -9.94 2.10 5.38
N ALA A 96 -9.70 3.39 5.12
CA ALA A 96 -8.37 3.95 5.11
C ALA A 96 -7.73 4.03 6.50
N MET A 97 -8.50 4.26 7.57
CA MET A 97 -8.00 4.15 8.96
C MET A 97 -7.54 2.71 9.28
N VAL A 98 -8.33 1.72 8.89
CA VAL A 98 -7.97 0.29 9.05
C VAL A 98 -6.69 -0.03 8.28
N ALA A 99 -6.53 0.51 7.06
CA ALA A 99 -5.30 0.36 6.28
C ALA A 99 -4.07 0.93 6.99
N ILE A 100 -4.17 2.14 7.56
CA ILE A 100 -3.07 2.76 8.33
C ILE A 100 -2.74 1.91 9.57
N ALA A 101 -3.74 1.41 10.28
CA ALA A 101 -3.55 0.54 11.43
C ALA A 101 -2.81 -0.76 11.05
N MET A 102 -3.21 -1.38 9.93
CA MET A 102 -2.58 -2.59 9.40
C MET A 102 -1.11 -2.34 9.03
N VAL A 103 -0.82 -1.27 8.27
CA VAL A 103 0.56 -0.88 7.89
C VAL A 103 1.41 -0.58 9.13
N SER A 104 0.83 0.10 10.12
CA SER A 104 1.51 0.40 11.39
C SER A 104 1.81 -0.87 12.18
N LYS A 105 0.87 -1.83 12.20
CA LYS A 105 1.07 -3.15 12.80
C LYS A 105 2.20 -3.90 12.12
N THR A 106 2.28 -3.86 10.78
CA THR A 106 3.41 -4.44 10.02
C THR A 106 4.74 -3.85 10.48
N PHE A 107 4.86 -2.52 10.52
CA PHE A 107 6.07 -1.85 11.00
C PHE A 107 6.44 -2.37 12.40
N GLY A 108 5.45 -2.45 13.28
CA GLY A 108 5.62 -2.93 14.63
C GLY A 108 6.18 -4.36 14.72
N VAL A 109 5.66 -5.28 13.88
CA VAL A 109 6.15 -6.67 13.83
C VAL A 109 7.60 -6.74 13.38
N TYR A 110 7.95 -6.08 12.28
CA TYR A 110 9.34 -6.04 11.79
C TYR A 110 10.28 -5.38 12.81
N ALA A 111 9.85 -4.29 13.46
CA ALA A 111 10.65 -3.59 14.47
C ALA A 111 10.88 -4.46 15.70
N SER A 112 9.82 -5.11 16.20
CA SER A 112 9.90 -6.03 17.34
C SER A 112 10.92 -7.13 17.08
N MET A 113 10.88 -7.77 15.90
CA MET A 113 11.83 -8.81 15.53
C MET A 113 13.26 -8.29 15.38
N MET A 114 13.46 -7.12 14.79
CA MET A 114 14.79 -6.52 14.63
C MET A 114 15.46 -6.22 15.98
N PHE A 115 14.68 -5.85 16.99
CA PHE A 115 15.19 -5.60 18.35
C PHE A 115 15.20 -6.86 19.24
N GLY A 116 14.88 -8.03 18.70
CA GLY A 116 14.89 -9.30 19.44
C GLY A 116 13.72 -9.47 20.41
N PHE A 117 12.64 -8.70 20.22
CA PHE A 117 11.40 -8.84 20.98
C PHE A 117 10.43 -9.74 20.20
N ASP A 118 10.10 -10.89 20.78
CA ASP A 118 9.07 -11.80 20.23
C ASP A 118 7.79 -11.71 21.08
N SER A 119 7.08 -10.58 20.97
CA SER A 119 5.82 -10.37 21.70
C SER A 119 4.89 -9.42 20.97
N VAL A 120 3.62 -9.79 20.93
CA VAL A 120 2.52 -8.95 20.43
C VAL A 120 2.52 -7.58 21.12
N PHE A 121 2.91 -7.51 22.39
CA PHE A 121 2.99 -6.27 23.14
C PHE A 121 4.00 -5.30 22.51
N TYR A 122 5.25 -5.73 22.28
CA TYR A 122 6.28 -4.87 21.70
C TYR A 122 5.95 -4.49 20.27
N SER A 123 5.39 -5.40 19.46
CA SER A 123 4.91 -5.06 18.12
C SER A 123 3.85 -3.96 18.16
N ASN A 124 2.92 -3.99 19.11
CA ASN A 124 1.92 -2.93 19.27
C ASN A 124 2.54 -1.61 19.74
N VAL A 125 3.51 -1.66 20.66
CA VAL A 125 4.23 -0.46 21.13
C VAL A 125 4.95 0.22 19.97
N PHE A 126 5.68 -0.53 19.14
CA PHE A 126 6.35 0.03 17.97
C PHE A 126 5.35 0.58 16.93
N ALA A 127 4.25 -0.13 16.68
CA ALA A 127 3.19 0.31 15.77
C ALA A 127 2.57 1.64 16.19
N ILE A 128 2.21 1.78 17.47
CA ILE A 128 1.65 3.03 18.02
C ILE A 128 2.70 4.14 18.00
N THR A 129 3.95 3.82 18.33
CA THR A 129 5.04 4.80 18.36
C THR A 129 5.30 5.41 16.99
N ILE A 130 5.40 4.58 15.94
CA ILE A 130 5.65 5.08 14.58
C ILE A 130 4.46 5.87 14.04
N LEU A 131 3.23 5.47 14.39
CA LEU A 131 2.02 6.18 14.01
C LEU A 131 2.00 7.59 14.65
N LEU A 132 2.20 7.67 15.96
CA LEU A 132 2.25 8.96 16.68
C LEU A 132 3.39 9.85 16.19
N PHE A 133 4.53 9.26 15.86
CA PHE A 133 5.66 9.98 15.25
C PHE A 133 5.26 10.65 13.93
N PHE A 134 4.60 9.93 13.02
CA PHE A 134 4.16 10.52 11.76
C PHE A 134 2.97 11.48 11.90
N VAL A 135 2.07 11.25 12.85
CA VAL A 135 1.04 12.24 13.21
C VAL A 135 1.71 13.55 13.63
N PHE A 136 2.71 13.49 14.51
CA PHE A 136 3.45 14.67 14.95
C PHE A 136 4.18 15.39 13.80
N ILE A 137 4.86 14.64 12.92
CA ILE A 137 5.52 15.28 11.77
C ILE A 137 4.51 15.93 10.83
N ASN A 138 3.37 15.28 10.58
CA ASN A 138 2.34 15.86 9.71
C ASN A 138 1.74 17.13 10.31
N LEU A 139 1.59 17.23 11.64
CA LEU A 139 1.20 18.47 12.32
C LEU A 139 2.24 19.60 12.17
N ALA A 140 3.53 19.27 12.18
CA ALA A 140 4.64 20.22 12.07
C ALA A 140 4.87 20.79 10.65
N GLY A 141 4.14 20.30 9.63
CA GLY A 141 4.22 20.76 8.25
C GLY A 141 4.94 19.77 7.34
N SER A 142 4.17 18.90 6.69
CA SER A 142 4.63 17.73 5.92
C SER A 142 5.26 18.01 4.55
N SER A 143 5.58 19.27 4.22
CA SER A 143 6.20 19.62 2.93
C SER A 143 7.56 18.94 2.69
N ILE A 144 8.23 18.51 3.77
CA ILE A 144 9.52 17.81 3.74
C ILE A 144 9.34 16.33 3.33
N ILE A 145 8.25 15.66 3.74
CA ILE A 145 8.11 14.20 3.50
C ILE A 145 7.64 13.90 2.07
N ALA A 146 6.77 14.74 1.50
CA ALA A 146 6.28 14.53 0.12
C ALA A 146 7.42 14.53 -0.93
N LYS A 147 8.51 15.28 -0.68
CA LYS A 147 9.70 15.29 -1.56
C LYS A 147 10.60 14.07 -1.35
N SER A 148 10.61 13.50 -0.15
CA SER A 148 11.40 12.32 0.19
C SER A 148 10.77 11.01 -0.31
N GLU A 149 9.45 10.98 -0.55
CA GLU A 149 8.74 9.75 -0.93
C GLU A 149 9.28 9.12 -2.21
N ASN A 150 9.53 9.90 -3.27
CA ASN A 150 10.05 9.35 -4.53
C ASN A 150 11.39 8.62 -4.35
N ILE A 151 12.29 9.18 -3.53
CA ILE A 151 13.59 8.56 -3.24
C ILE A 151 13.38 7.26 -2.46
N ILE A 152 12.51 7.29 -1.45
CA ILE A 152 12.19 6.10 -0.63
C ILE A 152 11.59 4.99 -1.50
N VAL A 153 10.69 5.33 -2.41
CA VAL A 153 10.06 4.39 -3.35
C VAL A 153 11.11 3.76 -4.26
N ILE A 154 12.04 4.55 -4.82
CA ILE A 154 13.12 4.01 -5.64
C ILE A 154 13.98 3.04 -4.82
N ILE A 155 14.39 3.43 -3.61
CA ILE A 155 15.22 2.58 -2.74
C ILE A 155 14.52 1.26 -2.43
N LYS A 156 13.28 1.30 -1.94
CA LYS A 156 12.55 0.07 -1.56
C LYS A 156 12.27 -0.83 -2.76
N LEU A 157 11.94 -0.25 -3.92
CA LEU A 157 11.76 -1.04 -5.16
C LEU A 157 13.05 -1.68 -5.62
N SER A 158 14.17 -0.94 -5.61
CA SER A 158 15.47 -1.50 -5.96
C SER A 158 15.84 -2.65 -5.05
N LEU A 159 15.59 -2.54 -3.74
CA LEU A 159 15.82 -3.62 -2.78
C LEU A 159 14.95 -4.85 -3.07
N ILE A 160 13.64 -4.68 -3.28
CA ILE A 160 12.72 -5.79 -3.55
C ILE A 160 13.05 -6.45 -4.90
N ILE A 161 13.34 -5.68 -5.94
CA ILE A 161 13.68 -6.21 -7.27
C ILE A 161 15.01 -6.98 -7.19
N LEU A 162 16.03 -6.40 -6.55
CA LEU A 162 17.31 -7.07 -6.37
C LEU A 162 17.16 -8.36 -5.56
N PHE A 163 16.44 -8.30 -4.44
CA PHE A 163 16.09 -9.46 -3.64
C PHE A 163 15.42 -10.54 -4.50
N THR A 164 14.37 -10.17 -5.23
CA THR A 164 13.61 -11.11 -6.07
C THR A 164 14.49 -11.75 -7.12
N ILE A 165 15.31 -10.97 -7.83
CA ILE A 165 16.23 -11.48 -8.86
C ILE A 165 17.22 -12.46 -8.24
N VAL A 166 17.91 -12.07 -7.17
CA VAL A 166 18.98 -12.91 -6.61
C VAL A 166 18.39 -14.18 -5.98
N VAL A 167 17.34 -14.08 -5.19
CA VAL A 167 16.68 -15.23 -4.54
C VAL A 167 16.04 -16.17 -5.56
N SER A 168 15.64 -15.67 -6.73
CA SER A 168 15.12 -16.52 -7.82
C SER A 168 16.15 -17.53 -8.34
N PHE A 169 17.45 -17.27 -8.23
CA PHE A 169 18.49 -18.24 -8.62
C PHE A 169 18.64 -19.41 -7.62
N TYR A 170 18.04 -19.31 -6.44
CA TYR A 170 18.10 -20.32 -5.38
C TYR A 170 16.77 -21.08 -5.22
N ILE A 171 15.80 -20.85 -6.12
CA ILE A 171 14.51 -21.53 -6.10
C ILE A 171 14.71 -23.05 -6.17
N LYS A 172 14.09 -23.75 -5.23
CA LYS A 172 13.97 -25.20 -5.17
C LYS A 172 12.63 -25.61 -5.80
N PRO A 173 12.60 -26.22 -6.99
CA PRO A 173 11.37 -26.57 -7.68
C PRO A 173 10.44 -27.47 -6.86
N GLU A 174 10.98 -28.32 -5.96
CA GLU A 174 10.15 -29.14 -5.08
C GLU A 174 9.21 -28.33 -4.17
N LEU A 175 9.62 -27.13 -3.75
CA LEU A 175 8.81 -26.26 -2.88
C LEU A 175 7.63 -25.62 -3.62
N LEU A 176 7.69 -25.55 -4.95
CA LEU A 176 6.62 -25.01 -5.80
C LEU A 176 5.60 -26.08 -6.23
N SER A 177 5.75 -27.32 -5.76
CA SER A 177 4.84 -28.42 -6.09
C SER A 177 3.40 -28.11 -5.71
N LEU A 178 2.46 -28.41 -6.62
CA LEU A 178 1.02 -28.24 -6.36
C LEU A 178 0.36 -29.48 -5.75
N LYS A 179 1.13 -30.53 -5.45
CA LYS A 179 0.61 -31.82 -4.99
C LYS A 179 -0.18 -31.70 -3.68
N ASP A 180 0.32 -30.87 -2.77
CA ASP A 180 -0.26 -30.63 -1.46
C ASP A 180 -0.88 -29.23 -1.36
N ALA A 181 -1.22 -28.62 -2.50
CA ALA A 181 -1.82 -27.30 -2.53
C ALA A 181 -3.22 -27.31 -1.87
N PRO A 182 -3.59 -26.23 -1.13
CA PRO A 182 -4.94 -26.07 -0.62
C PRO A 182 -6.00 -26.12 -1.74
N PRO A 183 -7.28 -26.36 -1.40
CA PRO A 183 -8.36 -26.36 -2.37
C PRO A 183 -8.35 -25.08 -3.22
N VAL A 184 -8.57 -25.22 -4.54
CA VAL A 184 -8.60 -24.09 -5.49
C VAL A 184 -9.60 -23.00 -5.06
N LEU A 185 -10.67 -23.38 -4.35
CA LEU A 185 -11.66 -22.44 -3.83
C LEU A 185 -11.06 -21.43 -2.83
N ASN A 186 -9.97 -21.79 -2.14
CA ASN A 186 -9.28 -20.89 -1.21
C ASN A 186 -8.67 -19.67 -1.92
N ILE A 187 -8.38 -19.77 -3.22
CA ILE A 187 -7.96 -18.62 -4.05
C ILE A 187 -8.97 -17.47 -3.92
N PHE A 188 -10.27 -17.77 -3.91
CA PHE A 188 -11.30 -16.73 -3.78
C PHE A 188 -11.25 -16.03 -2.42
N SER A 189 -10.83 -16.73 -1.37
CA SER A 189 -10.68 -16.16 -0.03
C SER A 189 -9.42 -15.29 0.07
N SER A 190 -8.31 -15.71 -0.55
CA SER A 190 -7.08 -14.93 -0.58
C SER A 190 -7.11 -13.73 -1.52
N ILE A 191 -8.02 -13.69 -2.50
CA ILE A 191 -8.20 -12.52 -3.40
C ILE A 191 -8.46 -11.23 -2.61
N ALA A 192 -9.19 -11.29 -1.49
CA ALA A 192 -9.45 -10.09 -0.69
C ALA A 192 -8.13 -9.45 -0.18
N LEU A 193 -7.22 -10.29 0.33
CA LEU A 193 -5.90 -9.84 0.80
C LEU A 193 -5.01 -9.40 -0.36
N THR A 194 -4.97 -10.15 -1.46
CA THR A 194 -4.13 -9.78 -2.60
C THR A 194 -4.64 -8.53 -3.30
N PHE A 195 -5.96 -8.33 -3.42
CA PHE A 195 -6.56 -7.09 -3.94
C PHE A 195 -6.24 -5.90 -3.03
N PHE A 196 -6.31 -6.09 -1.70
CA PHE A 196 -5.89 -5.06 -0.76
C PHE A 196 -4.43 -4.62 -1.01
N ALA A 197 -3.53 -5.54 -1.36
CA ALA A 197 -2.14 -5.21 -1.70
C ALA A 197 -2.00 -4.27 -2.93
N PHE A 198 -3.05 -4.11 -3.74
CA PHE A 198 -3.10 -3.18 -4.87
C PHE A 198 -3.80 -1.85 -4.55
N GLU A 199 -4.46 -1.68 -3.40
CA GLU A 199 -5.33 -0.53 -3.13
C GLU A 199 -4.65 0.83 -3.41
N GLY A 200 -3.34 0.91 -3.20
CA GLY A 200 -2.53 2.10 -3.42
C GLY A 200 -2.58 2.71 -4.83
N PHE A 201 -3.04 2.02 -5.88
CA PHE A 201 -3.14 2.62 -7.22
C PHE A 201 -4.05 3.86 -7.26
N ARG A 202 -5.05 3.93 -6.37
CA ARG A 202 -6.08 4.98 -6.41
C ARG A 202 -5.54 6.37 -6.12
N VAL A 203 -4.40 6.48 -5.42
CA VAL A 203 -3.74 7.75 -5.12
C VAL A 203 -3.30 8.50 -6.37
N ILE A 204 -3.11 7.79 -7.49
CA ILE A 204 -2.82 8.40 -8.79
C ILE A 204 -3.94 9.39 -9.17
N THR A 205 -5.20 9.04 -8.87
CA THR A 205 -6.34 9.88 -9.24
C THR A 205 -6.36 11.23 -8.53
N ASN A 206 -5.87 11.29 -7.29
CA ASN A 206 -5.78 12.54 -6.53
C ASN A 206 -4.77 13.54 -7.14
N THR A 207 -3.89 13.09 -8.04
CA THR A 207 -2.91 13.96 -8.70
C THR A 207 -3.43 14.65 -9.95
N VAL A 208 -4.67 14.37 -10.37
CA VAL A 208 -5.18 14.75 -11.70
C VAL A 208 -5.12 16.26 -12.00
N GLU A 209 -5.37 17.11 -11.00
CA GLU A 209 -5.34 18.57 -11.17
C GLU A 209 -3.91 19.10 -11.38
N ASP A 210 -2.92 18.43 -10.79
CA ASP A 210 -1.50 18.79 -10.84
C ASP A 210 -0.71 17.96 -11.86
N MET A 211 -1.40 17.10 -12.61
CA MET A 211 -0.83 16.21 -13.61
C MET A 211 -0.61 16.94 -14.94
N ASP A 212 0.55 16.71 -15.56
CA ASP A 212 0.80 17.11 -16.94
C ASP A 212 0.06 16.18 -17.91
N ASN A 213 -0.57 16.74 -18.94
CA ASN A 213 -1.38 16.03 -19.93
C ASN A 213 -2.28 14.91 -19.32
N PRO A 214 -3.20 15.25 -18.39
CA PRO A 214 -3.93 14.26 -17.58
C PRO A 214 -4.71 13.27 -18.46
N LYS A 215 -5.32 13.75 -19.56
CA LYS A 215 -6.10 12.93 -20.52
C LYS A 215 -5.37 11.67 -20.99
N VAL A 216 -4.05 11.73 -21.10
CA VAL A 216 -3.20 10.61 -21.54
C VAL A 216 -2.49 9.99 -20.35
N ASN A 217 -1.90 10.81 -19.48
CA ASN A 217 -1.02 10.34 -18.43
C ASN A 217 -1.76 9.62 -17.29
N MET A 218 -3.02 9.98 -17.00
CA MET A 218 -3.81 9.33 -15.94
C MET A 218 -3.98 7.84 -16.21
N LEU A 219 -4.47 7.48 -17.40
CA LEU A 219 -4.73 6.09 -17.77
C LEU A 219 -3.42 5.30 -17.93
N LYS A 220 -2.39 5.91 -18.54
CA LYS A 220 -1.08 5.28 -18.68
C LYS A 220 -0.45 5.01 -17.31
N ALA A 221 -0.47 5.98 -16.40
CA ALA A 221 0.09 5.82 -15.07
C ALA A 221 -0.58 4.67 -14.32
N MET A 222 -1.92 4.62 -14.37
CA MET A 222 -2.72 3.56 -13.76
C MET A 222 -2.36 2.17 -14.27
N ILE A 223 -2.36 1.99 -15.60
CA ILE A 223 -2.08 0.69 -16.23
C ILE A 223 -0.64 0.26 -15.94
N ILE A 224 0.33 1.17 -16.13
CA ILE A 224 1.75 0.86 -15.93
C ILE A 224 2.01 0.47 -14.48
N ALA A 225 1.53 1.25 -13.52
CA ALA A 225 1.74 0.99 -12.10
C ALA A 225 1.15 -0.36 -11.68
N ILE A 226 -0.12 -0.62 -12.00
CA ILE A 226 -0.79 -1.87 -11.58
C ILE A 226 -0.16 -3.08 -12.28
N SER A 227 0.15 -2.99 -13.58
CA SER A 227 0.75 -4.10 -14.32
C SER A 227 2.14 -4.42 -13.80
N PHE A 228 2.96 -3.39 -13.54
CA PHE A 228 4.28 -3.55 -12.97
C PHE A 228 4.22 -4.22 -11.59
N VAL A 229 3.36 -3.73 -10.70
CA VAL A 229 3.19 -4.29 -9.36
C VAL A 229 2.65 -5.72 -9.42
N THR A 230 1.76 -6.03 -10.36
CA THR A 230 1.26 -7.40 -10.56
C THR A 230 2.40 -8.36 -10.90
N ILE A 231 3.25 -7.99 -11.87
CA ILE A 231 4.41 -8.79 -12.25
C ILE A 231 5.38 -8.93 -11.08
N LEU A 232 5.64 -7.83 -10.36
CA LEU A 232 6.51 -7.81 -9.20
C LEU A 232 6.00 -8.76 -8.10
N TYR A 233 4.71 -8.69 -7.75
CA TYR A 233 4.12 -9.53 -6.71
C TYR A 233 4.14 -11.01 -7.06
N ILE A 234 3.90 -11.36 -8.34
CA ILE A 234 4.02 -12.72 -8.82
C ILE A 234 5.47 -13.21 -8.72
N ALA A 235 6.44 -12.39 -9.16
CA ALA A 235 7.86 -12.73 -9.09
C ALA A 235 8.33 -12.90 -7.64
N VAL A 236 7.94 -11.99 -6.74
CA VAL A 236 8.21 -12.09 -5.30
C VAL A 236 7.58 -13.35 -4.71
N THR A 237 6.35 -13.69 -5.12
CA THR A 237 5.69 -14.92 -4.69
C THR A 237 6.53 -16.15 -5.05
N PHE A 238 6.97 -16.27 -6.31
CA PHE A 238 7.83 -17.39 -6.71
C PHE A 238 9.18 -17.39 -5.97
N ALA A 239 9.78 -16.23 -5.74
CA ALA A 239 11.02 -16.13 -4.96
C ALA A 239 10.83 -16.62 -3.52
N VAL A 240 9.75 -16.23 -2.85
CA VAL A 240 9.44 -16.62 -1.46
C VAL A 240 9.08 -18.11 -1.36
N PHE A 241 8.10 -18.56 -2.15
CA PHE A 241 7.60 -19.94 -2.13
C PHE A 241 8.57 -20.95 -2.74
N GLY A 242 9.53 -20.48 -3.54
CA GLY A 242 10.62 -21.30 -4.05
C GLY A 242 11.77 -21.46 -3.06
N ASN A 243 11.80 -20.71 -1.95
CA ASN A 243 12.90 -20.76 -0.97
C ASN A 243 12.44 -21.12 0.45
N LEU A 244 11.15 -21.05 0.74
CA LEU A 244 10.54 -21.48 2.00
C LEU A 244 9.48 -22.56 1.75
N SER A 245 9.40 -23.52 2.66
CA SER A 245 8.26 -24.44 2.74
C SER A 245 6.99 -23.70 3.16
N LEU A 246 5.82 -24.27 2.83
CA LEU A 246 4.53 -23.69 3.21
C LEU A 246 4.40 -23.54 4.73
N ASP A 247 4.92 -24.49 5.50
CA ASP A 247 4.92 -24.42 6.97
C ASP A 247 5.78 -23.26 7.49
N GLU A 248 6.94 -23.02 6.87
CA GLU A 248 7.79 -21.86 7.22
C GLU A 248 7.10 -20.54 6.87
N ILE A 249 6.37 -20.49 5.75
CA ILE A 249 5.60 -19.30 5.35
C ILE A 249 4.44 -19.06 6.31
N ILE A 250 3.69 -20.10 6.70
CA ILE A 250 2.60 -20.00 7.68
C ILE A 250 3.14 -19.57 9.04
N LYS A 251 4.30 -20.10 9.45
CA LYS A 251 4.93 -19.73 10.72
C LYS A 251 5.43 -18.29 10.70
N ALA A 252 6.01 -17.83 9.58
CA ALA A 252 6.53 -16.49 9.45
C ALA A 252 5.44 -15.44 9.19
N GLN A 253 4.36 -15.80 8.51
CA GLN A 253 3.19 -14.99 8.20
C GLN A 253 3.55 -13.53 7.86
N ASP A 254 3.45 -12.63 8.85
CA ASP A 254 3.70 -11.18 8.78
C ASP A 254 5.09 -10.77 8.26
N TYR A 255 6.07 -11.67 8.30
CA TYR A 255 7.45 -11.40 7.87
C TYR A 255 8.01 -12.44 6.89
N ALA A 256 7.14 -13.21 6.23
CA ALA A 256 7.52 -14.26 5.29
C ALA A 256 8.51 -13.80 4.20
N LEU A 257 8.37 -12.56 3.74
CA LEU A 257 9.26 -11.99 2.72
C LEU A 257 10.70 -11.81 3.23
N ALA A 258 10.89 -11.33 4.46
CA ALA A 258 12.22 -11.25 5.06
C ALA A 258 12.75 -12.65 5.45
N GLN A 259 11.86 -13.54 5.89
CA GLN A 259 12.21 -14.93 6.19
C GLN A 259 12.80 -15.63 4.96
N ALA A 260 12.29 -15.36 3.76
CA ALA A 260 12.77 -15.95 2.52
C ALA A 260 14.19 -15.49 2.13
N ALA A 261 14.71 -14.42 2.73
CA ALA A 261 16.10 -14.01 2.56
C ALA A 261 17.07 -14.88 3.35
N GLN A 262 16.60 -15.51 4.43
CA GLN A 262 17.46 -16.23 5.39
C GLN A 262 18.11 -17.49 4.79
N PRO A 263 17.43 -18.35 4.00
CA PRO A 263 18.06 -19.51 3.37
C PRO A 263 19.19 -19.16 2.39
N VAL A 264 19.14 -17.97 1.78
CA VAL A 264 20.09 -17.53 0.74
C VAL A 264 21.25 -16.71 1.32
N PHE A 265 20.95 -15.81 2.25
CA PHE A 265 21.90 -14.79 2.73
C PHE A 265 22.09 -14.80 4.26
N GLY A 266 21.50 -15.77 4.97
CA GLY A 266 21.54 -15.85 6.42
C GLY A 266 20.86 -14.67 7.11
N SER A 267 21.32 -14.36 8.32
CA SER A 267 20.78 -13.27 9.15
C SER A 267 20.95 -11.88 8.50
N THR A 268 21.99 -11.69 7.69
CA THR A 268 22.23 -10.44 6.97
C THR A 268 21.11 -10.15 5.98
N GLY A 269 20.69 -11.15 5.18
CA GLY A 269 19.58 -10.96 4.23
C GLY A 269 18.26 -10.68 4.93
N PHE A 270 17.96 -11.43 6.00
CA PHE A 270 16.78 -11.17 6.83
C PHE A 270 16.77 -9.71 7.32
N THR A 271 17.89 -9.25 7.87
CA THR A 271 18.02 -7.90 8.43
C THR A 271 17.84 -6.82 7.35
N LEU A 272 18.43 -7.02 6.17
CA LEU A 272 18.28 -6.08 5.05
C LEU A 272 16.82 -5.99 4.59
N MET A 273 16.12 -7.12 4.48
CA MET A 273 14.71 -7.12 4.09
C MET A 273 13.80 -6.59 5.19
N ALA A 274 14.13 -6.80 6.46
CA ALA A 274 13.43 -6.19 7.58
C ALA A 274 13.58 -4.66 7.57
N ILE A 275 14.80 -4.14 7.33
CA ILE A 275 15.03 -2.69 7.16
C ILE A 275 14.23 -2.15 5.97
N ALA A 276 14.21 -2.87 4.84
CA ALA A 276 13.40 -2.48 3.68
C ALA A 276 11.90 -2.41 4.02
N ALA A 277 11.41 -3.38 4.79
CA ALA A 277 10.03 -3.41 5.27
C ALA A 277 9.71 -2.23 6.19
N LEU A 278 10.60 -1.90 7.14
CA LEU A 278 10.45 -0.76 8.03
C LEU A 278 10.41 0.57 7.27
N ILE A 279 11.32 0.77 6.31
CA ILE A 279 11.34 1.96 5.47
C ILE A 279 10.06 2.03 4.62
N SER A 280 9.64 0.91 4.03
CA SER A 280 8.46 0.85 3.16
C SER A 280 7.16 1.14 3.91
N THR A 281 7.00 0.55 5.09
CA THR A 281 5.83 0.76 5.95
C THR A 281 5.80 2.16 6.53
N ALA A 282 6.94 2.70 6.98
CA ALA A 282 7.04 4.09 7.44
C ALA A 282 6.63 5.09 6.34
N SER A 283 7.13 4.92 5.11
CA SER A 283 6.74 5.78 3.97
C SER A 283 5.24 5.67 3.67
N SER A 284 4.70 4.43 3.72
CA SER A 284 3.28 4.17 3.50
C SER A 284 2.37 4.77 4.58
N ILE A 285 2.75 4.71 5.87
CA ILE A 285 2.02 5.37 6.96
C ILE A 285 1.93 6.86 6.69
N ASN A 286 3.05 7.50 6.35
CA ASN A 286 3.06 8.93 6.06
C ASN A 286 2.18 9.29 4.85
N ALA A 287 2.31 8.55 3.75
CA ALA A 287 1.53 8.81 2.54
C ALA A 287 0.02 8.65 2.78
N ASN A 288 -0.38 7.63 3.55
CA ASN A 288 -1.78 7.41 3.90
C ASN A 288 -2.31 8.45 4.89
N LEU A 289 -1.52 8.88 5.88
CA LEU A 289 -1.89 9.98 6.78
C LEU A 289 -2.08 11.30 6.01
N TYR A 290 -1.22 11.57 5.02
CA TYR A 290 -1.39 12.72 4.15
C TYR A 290 -2.67 12.64 3.31
N ALA A 291 -2.97 11.47 2.74
CA ALA A 291 -4.16 11.25 1.94
C ALA A 291 -5.45 11.37 2.78
N ILE A 292 -5.51 10.72 3.95
CA ILE A 292 -6.69 10.75 4.83
C ILE A 292 -6.98 12.17 5.31
N THR A 293 -5.96 12.94 5.69
CA THR A 293 -6.13 14.33 6.15
C THR A 293 -6.82 15.21 5.10
N ASN A 294 -6.45 15.05 3.83
CA ASN A 294 -7.06 15.77 2.71
C ASN A 294 -8.51 15.32 2.48
N VAL A 295 -8.78 14.02 2.61
CA VAL A 295 -10.14 13.47 2.52
C VAL A 295 -11.01 14.01 3.65
N THR A 296 -10.55 13.95 4.91
CA THR A 296 -11.27 14.45 6.08
C THR A 296 -11.61 15.93 5.93
N TYR A 297 -10.65 16.75 5.48
CA TYR A 297 -10.89 18.18 5.22
C TYR A 297 -11.95 18.40 4.14
N THR A 298 -11.88 17.63 3.05
CA THR A 298 -12.83 17.73 1.92
C THR A 298 -14.24 17.31 2.35
N MET A 299 -14.36 16.19 3.06
CA MET A 299 -15.63 15.72 3.62
C MET A 299 -16.23 16.75 4.59
N ALA A 300 -15.40 17.36 5.44
CA ALA A 300 -15.87 18.41 6.34
C ALA A 300 -16.31 19.67 5.59
N LYS A 301 -15.61 20.05 4.51
CA LYS A 301 -15.98 21.18 3.63
C LYS A 301 -17.31 20.94 2.91
N ASN A 302 -17.56 19.71 2.49
CA ASN A 302 -18.79 19.28 1.82
C ASN A 302 -19.96 19.06 2.79
N GLY A 303 -19.77 19.29 4.09
CA GLY A 303 -20.80 19.09 5.11
C GLY A 303 -21.05 17.62 5.48
N GLU A 304 -20.23 16.69 4.99
CA GLU A 304 -20.30 15.25 5.30
C GLU A 304 -19.72 14.94 6.69
N LEU A 305 -18.77 15.77 7.17
CA LEU A 305 -18.23 15.71 8.53
C LEU A 305 -18.43 17.06 9.26
N PRO A 306 -18.45 17.05 10.61
CA PRO A 306 -18.52 18.28 11.41
C PRO A 306 -17.45 19.32 11.02
N THR A 307 -17.80 20.60 11.09
CA THR A 307 -16.89 21.70 10.70
C THR A 307 -15.62 21.80 11.54
N ILE A 308 -15.58 21.14 12.72
CA ILE A 308 -14.37 21.05 13.55
C ILE A 308 -13.19 20.43 12.80
N TYR A 309 -13.44 19.48 11.89
CA TYR A 309 -12.41 18.83 11.09
C TYR A 309 -11.75 19.77 10.04
N GLN A 310 -12.31 20.97 9.80
CA GLN A 310 -11.73 22.00 8.93
C GLN A 310 -10.74 22.93 9.66
N ARG A 311 -10.76 22.95 11.00
CA ARG A 311 -9.89 23.83 11.78
C ARG A 311 -8.43 23.44 11.57
N HIS A 312 -7.54 24.39 11.77
CA HIS A 312 -6.10 24.14 11.61
C HIS A 312 -5.48 23.89 12.99
N VAL A 313 -4.68 22.85 13.09
CA VAL A 313 -3.77 22.64 14.22
C VAL A 313 -2.35 22.77 13.69
N TRP A 314 -1.69 23.84 14.11
CA TRP A 314 -0.36 24.22 13.65
C TRP A 314 -0.30 24.45 12.13
N HIS A 315 0.38 23.58 11.38
CA HIS A 315 0.49 23.67 9.91
C HIS A 315 -0.43 22.67 9.17
N SER A 316 -1.24 21.87 9.88
CA SER A 316 -2.15 20.87 9.30
C SER A 316 -3.60 21.10 9.77
N SER A 317 -4.56 20.29 9.30
CA SER A 317 -5.96 20.34 9.75
C SER A 317 -6.19 19.47 11.00
N GLU A 318 -7.17 19.87 11.83
CA GLU A 318 -7.67 19.14 13.01
C GLU A 318 -8.20 17.75 12.62
N GLY A 319 -8.56 17.60 11.33
CA GLY A 319 -8.71 16.34 10.60
C GLY A 319 -7.76 15.23 11.03
N LEU A 320 -6.48 15.55 11.13
CA LEU A 320 -5.41 14.59 11.41
C LEU A 320 -5.38 14.07 12.86
N ILE A 321 -5.92 14.83 13.83
CA ILE A 321 -5.84 14.48 15.27
C ILE A 321 -6.94 13.51 15.68
N VAL A 322 -8.07 13.58 14.97
CA VAL A 322 -9.28 12.82 15.27
C VAL A 322 -9.44 11.61 14.33
N SER A 323 -8.60 11.51 13.28
CA SER A 323 -8.48 10.35 12.38
C SER A 323 -7.48 9.32 12.90
#